data_AF-A0A2A4J613-F1
#
_entry.id   AF-A0A2A4J613-F1
#
_cell.length_a   1.000
_cell.length_b   1.000
_cell.length_c   1.000
_cell.angle_alpha   90.00
_cell.angle_beta   90.00
_cell.angle_gamma   90.00
#
_symmetry.space_group_name_H-M   'P 1'
#
loop_
_entity.id
_entity.type
_entity.pdbx_description
1 polymer ?
#
loop_
_entity_poly.entity_id
_entity_poly.type
_entity_poly.pdbx_seq_one_letter_code
_entity_poly.pdbx_strand_id
1 'polypeptide(L)'
;MKENSALSEELLTDIIDIWESSDYNTFSFMNHVTESKGLTVKNALGIGKKGITHSMYTEDMRQPDYNENPSLKYSPWIEEVIIRMGEKIQVPIGYTPCPELLTMSQTDGHPLPFLCEPITTELFSTILKTNAGIQLSKLNNTYSRLGGAYNNGEIYGKEIFKNVAIFPLIATLSSTNPFEKPGNDSDWIRLISGFVIRAPYHAKRPTDRIMIITVELMPRTDEVTSLIYYINNALVYETDEFRYSNHTSKCYNERGSYI
;
A
#
# COMPACT_ATOMS: atom_id res chain seq x y z
N MET A 1 -4.61 -17.53 -20.76
CA MET A 1 -4.28 -16.31 -20.00
C MET A 1 -4.69 -15.13 -20.87
N LYS A 2 -5.53 -14.22 -20.38
CA LYS A 2 -5.74 -12.94 -21.09
C LYS A 2 -4.50 -12.11 -20.80
N GLU A 3 -3.74 -11.74 -21.84
CA GLU A 3 -2.69 -10.73 -21.69
C GLU A 3 -3.33 -9.47 -21.12
N ASN A 4 -3.01 -9.13 -19.87
CA ASN A 4 -3.33 -7.82 -19.32
C ASN A 4 -2.42 -6.80 -20.01
N SER A 5 -2.82 -6.37 -21.21
CA SER A 5 -2.09 -5.41 -22.07
C SER A 5 -1.72 -4.07 -21.42
N ALA A 6 -2.16 -3.81 -20.19
CA ALA A 6 -1.88 -2.59 -19.46
C ALA A 6 -0.58 -2.65 -18.62
N LEU A 7 -0.10 -3.84 -18.29
CA LEU A 7 1.15 -4.03 -17.54
C LEU A 7 2.16 -4.68 -18.50
N SER A 8 3.22 -3.96 -18.87
CA SER A 8 4.31 -4.44 -19.72
C SER A 8 5.64 -4.50 -18.96
N GLU A 9 6.59 -5.31 -19.41
CA GLU A 9 7.97 -5.26 -18.90
C GLU A 9 8.57 -3.85 -19.05
N GLU A 10 8.23 -3.15 -20.13
CA GLU A 10 8.58 -1.74 -20.37
C GLU A 10 8.09 -0.82 -19.23
N LEU A 11 6.87 -1.03 -18.71
CA LEU A 11 6.36 -0.26 -17.57
C LEU A 11 7.26 -0.42 -16.35
N LEU A 12 7.74 -1.64 -16.10
CA LEU A 12 8.59 -1.91 -14.96
C LEU A 12 10.00 -1.34 -15.15
N THR A 13 10.57 -1.47 -16.35
CA THR A 13 11.85 -0.84 -16.69
C THR A 13 11.77 0.67 -16.52
N ASP A 14 10.71 1.33 -16.98
CA ASP A 14 10.50 2.76 -16.78
C ASP A 14 10.46 3.13 -15.29
N ILE A 15 9.78 2.31 -14.48
CA ILE A 15 9.73 2.51 -13.02
C ILE A 15 11.12 2.36 -12.41
N ILE A 16 11.90 1.35 -12.80
CA ILE A 16 13.26 1.12 -12.31
C ILE A 16 14.18 2.27 -12.75
N ASP A 17 14.13 2.69 -14.01
CA ASP A 17 14.96 3.76 -14.56
C ASP A 17 14.69 5.10 -13.86
N ILE A 18 13.41 5.42 -13.60
CA ILE A 18 13.06 6.61 -12.84
C ILE A 18 13.56 6.48 -11.40
N TRP A 19 13.48 5.29 -10.79
CA TRP A 19 13.99 5.05 -9.45
C TRP A 19 15.51 5.24 -9.36
N GLU A 20 16.27 4.62 -10.24
CA GLU A 20 17.73 4.71 -10.27
C GLU A 20 18.23 6.13 -10.58
N SER A 21 17.52 6.87 -11.43
CA SER A 21 17.86 8.27 -11.75
C SER A 21 17.45 9.29 -10.69
N SER A 22 16.68 8.89 -9.67
CA SER A 22 16.10 9.78 -8.66
C SER A 22 16.97 10.04 -7.41
N ASP A 23 18.30 9.82 -7.49
CA ASP A 23 19.20 9.73 -6.33
C ASP A 23 18.69 8.72 -5.27
N TYR A 24 17.97 7.68 -5.71
CA TYR A 24 17.27 6.71 -4.86
C TYR A 24 16.28 7.33 -3.87
N ASN A 25 15.84 8.56 -4.12
CA ASN A 25 14.82 9.22 -3.32
C ASN A 25 13.43 8.84 -3.86
N THR A 26 12.73 8.00 -3.10
CA THR A 26 11.35 7.54 -3.38
C THR A 26 10.38 8.69 -3.70
N PHE A 27 10.67 9.90 -3.19
CA PHE A 27 9.86 11.09 -3.37
C PHE A 27 10.25 11.95 -4.58
N SER A 28 11.44 11.77 -5.17
CA SER A 28 11.88 12.56 -6.34
C SER A 28 11.20 12.13 -7.65
N PHE A 29 10.49 11.00 -7.63
CA PHE A 29 9.50 10.63 -8.65
C PHE A 29 8.47 11.74 -8.91
N MET A 30 8.14 12.55 -7.91
CA MET A 30 7.17 13.66 -8.06
C MET A 30 7.68 14.78 -8.98
N ASN A 31 9.01 14.90 -9.16
CA ASN A 31 9.63 16.03 -9.84
C ASN A 31 10.08 15.73 -11.28
N HIS A 32 10.21 14.45 -11.66
CA HIS A 32 10.97 14.05 -12.86
C HIS A 32 10.22 13.19 -13.88
N VAL A 33 8.90 12.99 -13.75
CA VAL A 33 8.11 12.41 -14.84
C VAL A 33 7.97 13.44 -15.97
N THR A 34 9.04 13.60 -16.76
CA THR A 34 9.00 14.28 -18.04
C THR A 34 7.96 13.60 -18.93
N GLU A 35 7.27 14.38 -19.77
CA GLU A 35 6.11 13.89 -20.53
C GLU A 35 6.40 12.64 -21.38
N SER A 36 7.64 12.45 -21.84
CA SER A 36 8.06 11.32 -22.66
C SER A 36 8.37 10.05 -21.88
N LYS A 37 9.13 10.10 -20.77
CA LYS A 37 9.49 8.91 -19.96
C LYS A 37 8.34 8.38 -19.10
N GLY A 38 7.30 9.19 -18.87
CA GLY A 38 6.13 8.79 -18.09
C GLY A 38 4.99 8.17 -18.87
N LEU A 39 5.12 8.02 -20.20
CA LEU A 39 3.97 7.69 -21.05
C LEU A 39 3.40 6.30 -20.75
N THR A 40 4.25 5.31 -20.54
CA THR A 40 3.86 3.93 -20.19
C THR A 40 3.12 3.89 -18.85
N VAL A 41 3.68 4.55 -17.82
CA VAL A 41 3.04 4.68 -16.50
C VAL A 41 1.69 5.40 -16.60
N LYS A 42 1.61 6.51 -17.36
CA LYS A 42 0.36 7.25 -17.58
C LYS A 42 -0.70 6.38 -18.27
N ASN A 43 -0.29 5.60 -19.27
CA ASN A 43 -1.16 4.69 -20.01
C ASN A 43 -1.67 3.53 -19.12
N ALA A 44 -0.81 2.98 -18.27
CA ALA A 44 -1.17 1.94 -17.30
C ALA A 44 -2.15 2.48 -16.24
N LEU A 45 -1.96 3.71 -15.79
CA LEU A 45 -2.88 4.43 -14.90
C LEU A 45 -4.20 4.86 -15.57
N GLY A 46 -4.34 4.67 -16.88
CA GLY A 46 -5.55 5.03 -17.62
C GLY A 46 -5.73 6.53 -17.86
N ILE A 47 -4.68 7.32 -17.70
CA ILE A 47 -4.71 8.78 -17.90
C ILE A 47 -4.94 9.05 -19.40
N GLY A 48 -5.91 9.90 -19.72
CA GLY A 48 -6.26 10.22 -21.11
C GLY A 48 -7.05 9.14 -21.86
N LYS A 49 -7.28 7.96 -21.26
CA LYS A 49 -8.10 6.87 -21.87
C LYS A 49 -9.61 7.08 -21.77
N LYS A 50 -10.07 8.21 -21.23
CA LYS A 50 -11.49 8.57 -21.22
C LYS A 50 -11.93 9.00 -22.63
N GLY A 51 -12.04 8.03 -23.53
CA GLY A 51 -12.16 8.25 -24.98
C GLY A 51 -13.58 8.38 -25.52
N ILE A 52 -14.62 8.44 -24.69
CA ILE A 52 -16.00 8.50 -25.18
C ILE A 52 -16.63 9.83 -24.79
N THR A 53 -16.50 10.80 -25.69
CA THR A 53 -17.52 11.85 -25.80
C THR A 53 -18.80 11.17 -26.28
N HIS A 54 -19.72 10.88 -25.37
CA HIS A 54 -21.04 10.40 -25.75
C HIS A 54 -21.73 11.48 -26.56
N SER A 55 -21.89 11.25 -27.86
CA SER A 55 -22.90 11.95 -28.66
C SER A 55 -24.25 11.72 -27.99
N MET A 56 -24.99 12.78 -27.68
CA MET A 56 -26.24 12.68 -26.91
C MET A 56 -27.36 11.94 -27.67
N TYR A 57 -27.20 11.70 -28.97
CA TYR A 57 -28.19 11.04 -29.81
C TYR A 57 -27.50 10.19 -30.87
N THR A 58 -27.27 8.92 -30.56
CA THR A 58 -26.94 7.89 -31.56
C THR A 58 -28.05 6.84 -31.53
N GLU A 59 -28.52 6.41 -32.69
CA GLU A 59 -29.57 5.38 -32.81
C GLU A 59 -29.22 4.07 -32.09
N ASP A 60 -27.93 3.78 -31.90
CA ASP A 60 -27.41 2.60 -31.20
C ASP A 60 -27.28 2.76 -29.67
N MET A 61 -27.81 3.84 -29.09
CA MET A 61 -27.74 4.07 -27.65
C MET A 61 -28.63 3.06 -26.91
N ARG A 62 -28.00 2.04 -26.33
CA ARG A 62 -28.65 1.05 -25.46
C ARG A 62 -28.18 1.16 -24.02
N GLN A 63 -29.07 0.81 -23.08
CA GLN A 63 -28.67 0.60 -21.69
C GLN A 63 -27.60 -0.51 -21.64
N PRO A 64 -26.50 -0.35 -20.90
CA PRO A 64 -25.51 -1.41 -20.75
C PRO A 64 -26.15 -2.67 -20.18
N ASP A 65 -25.85 -3.82 -20.78
CA ASP A 65 -26.31 -5.10 -20.27
C ASP A 65 -25.72 -5.33 -18.86
N TYR A 66 -26.56 -5.80 -17.94
CA TYR A 66 -26.09 -6.26 -16.65
C TYR A 66 -25.40 -7.61 -16.83
N ASN A 67 -24.08 -7.62 -16.69
CA ASN A 67 -23.31 -8.86 -16.70
C ASN A 67 -23.35 -9.48 -15.30
N GLU A 68 -23.88 -10.70 -15.18
CA GLU A 68 -23.76 -11.47 -13.95
C GLU A 68 -22.28 -11.76 -13.65
N ASN A 69 -21.92 -11.70 -12.37
CA ASN A 69 -20.57 -12.07 -11.95
C ASN A 69 -20.35 -13.56 -12.26
N PRO A 70 -19.22 -13.93 -12.89
CA PRO A 70 -18.93 -15.32 -13.16
C PRO A 70 -18.85 -16.11 -11.84
N SER A 71 -19.33 -17.35 -11.84
CA SER A 71 -19.16 -18.24 -10.70
C SER A 71 -17.66 -18.53 -10.51
N LEU A 72 -17.12 -18.14 -9.35
CA LEU A 72 -15.73 -18.39 -8.97
C LEU A 72 -15.67 -19.57 -8.01
N LYS A 73 -14.58 -20.35 -8.10
CA LYS A 73 -14.29 -21.43 -7.15
C LYS A 73 -13.37 -20.93 -6.04
N TYR A 74 -13.53 -21.48 -4.83
CA TYR A 74 -12.57 -21.25 -3.75
C TYR A 74 -11.18 -21.69 -4.19
N SER A 75 -10.20 -20.81 -4.04
CA SER A 75 -8.84 -21.08 -4.48
C SER A 75 -7.96 -21.43 -3.28
N PRO A 76 -7.12 -22.50 -3.36
CA PRO A 76 -6.28 -22.92 -2.23
C PRO A 76 -5.33 -21.86 -1.70
N TRP A 77 -4.88 -20.91 -2.55
CA TRP A 77 -3.97 -19.86 -2.09
C TRP A 77 -4.59 -18.94 -1.02
N ILE A 78 -5.91 -18.85 -0.96
CA ILE A 78 -6.60 -18.04 0.06
C ILE A 78 -6.33 -18.61 1.46
N GLU A 79 -6.35 -19.94 1.58
CA GLU A 79 -6.04 -20.63 2.84
C GLU A 79 -4.58 -20.39 3.25
N GLU A 80 -3.65 -20.48 2.30
CA GLU A 80 -2.24 -20.18 2.52
C GLU A 80 -2.04 -18.74 3.03
N VAL A 81 -2.74 -17.77 2.43
CA VAL A 81 -2.69 -16.37 2.89
C VAL A 81 -3.22 -16.24 4.32
N ILE A 82 -4.31 -16.92 4.67
CA ILE A 82 -4.86 -16.89 6.03
C ILE A 82 -3.88 -17.48 7.05
N ILE A 83 -3.26 -18.62 6.72
CA ILE A 83 -2.25 -19.27 7.57
C ILE A 83 -1.09 -18.31 7.81
N ARG A 84 -0.51 -17.74 6.74
CA ARG A 84 0.62 -16.81 6.83
C ARG A 84 0.28 -15.53 7.60
N MET A 85 -0.94 -15.03 7.49
CA MET A 85 -1.41 -13.87 8.24
C MET A 85 -1.51 -14.15 9.75
N GLY A 86 -1.73 -15.42 10.13
CA GLY A 86 -1.76 -15.88 11.53
C GLY A 86 -0.39 -16.14 12.15
N GLU A 87 0.68 -16.21 11.35
CA GLU A 87 2.03 -16.43 11.85
C GLU A 87 2.53 -15.26 12.71
N LYS A 88 3.34 -15.56 13.72
CA LYS A 88 3.96 -14.54 14.59
C LYS A 88 4.88 -13.63 13.77
N ILE A 89 4.86 -12.34 14.09
CA ILE A 89 5.66 -11.36 13.37
C ILE A 89 7.16 -11.62 13.59
N GLN A 90 7.94 -11.54 12.51
CA GLN A 90 9.40 -11.55 12.51
C GLN A 90 9.99 -10.13 12.59
N VAL A 91 9.56 -9.32 13.56
CA VAL A 91 10.06 -7.96 13.78
C VAL A 91 10.84 -7.88 15.08
N PRO A 92 11.70 -6.87 15.28
CA PRO A 92 12.44 -6.72 16.52
C PRO A 92 11.52 -6.80 17.75
N ILE A 93 11.98 -7.52 18.76
CA ILE A 93 11.22 -7.73 20.00
C ILE A 93 10.87 -6.38 20.61
N GLY A 94 9.61 -6.24 21.06
CA GLY A 94 9.11 -5.03 21.71
C GLY A 94 8.37 -4.06 20.79
N TYR A 95 8.37 -4.28 19.48
CA TYR A 95 7.64 -3.42 18.54
C TYR A 95 6.23 -3.94 18.22
N THR A 96 5.24 -3.05 18.30
CA THR A 96 3.83 -3.36 18.06
C THR A 96 3.27 -2.49 16.92
N PRO A 97 2.63 -3.08 15.89
CA PRO A 97 1.90 -2.31 14.88
C PRO A 97 0.60 -1.77 15.45
N CYS A 98 0.13 -0.63 14.94
CA CYS A 98 -1.16 -0.02 15.33
C CYS A 98 -1.37 0.06 16.87
N PRO A 99 -0.42 0.63 17.64
CA PRO A 99 -0.53 0.67 19.10
C PRO A 99 -1.78 1.41 19.59
N GLU A 100 -2.36 2.29 18.77
CA GLU A 100 -3.62 2.98 19.04
C GLU A 100 -4.79 2.03 19.32
N LEU A 101 -4.80 0.82 18.74
CA LEU A 101 -5.85 -0.18 18.95
C LEU A 101 -5.80 -0.82 20.34
N LEU A 102 -4.70 -0.61 21.08
CA LEU A 102 -4.53 -1.09 22.46
C LEU A 102 -4.85 0.00 23.48
N THR A 103 -5.17 1.22 23.03
CA THR A 103 -5.51 2.33 23.94
C THR A 103 -6.97 2.23 24.38
N MET A 104 -7.21 2.31 25.69
CA MET A 104 -8.56 2.28 26.26
C MET A 104 -9.27 3.62 26.04
N SER A 105 -10.57 3.58 25.73
CA SER A 105 -11.36 4.79 25.51
C SER A 105 -11.77 5.38 26.85
N GLN A 106 -11.04 6.39 27.33
CA GLN A 106 -11.23 6.93 28.68
C GLN A 106 -12.53 7.74 28.88
N THR A 107 -13.41 7.87 27.89
CA THR A 107 -14.45 8.91 27.89
C THR A 107 -15.89 8.42 27.99
N ASP A 108 -16.16 7.12 27.99
CA ASP A 108 -17.54 6.63 28.06
C ASP A 108 -17.93 6.27 29.51
N GLY A 109 -18.99 6.91 30.02
CA GLY A 109 -19.56 6.62 31.34
C GLY A 109 -20.47 5.39 31.36
N HIS A 110 -20.70 4.75 30.21
CA HIS A 110 -21.53 3.56 30.10
C HIS A 110 -20.81 2.32 30.68
N PRO A 111 -21.51 1.38 31.35
CA PRO A 111 -20.88 0.20 31.96
C PRO A 111 -20.36 -0.85 30.95
N LEU A 112 -20.91 -0.87 29.73
CA LEU A 112 -20.58 -1.87 28.70
C LEU A 112 -19.09 -1.85 28.27
N PRO A 113 -18.47 -0.68 27.99
CA PRO A 113 -17.03 -0.58 27.76
C PRO A 113 -16.17 -1.34 28.78
N PHE A 114 -16.44 -1.23 30.08
CA PHE A 114 -15.65 -1.93 31.10
C PHE A 114 -15.66 -3.46 30.97
N LEU A 115 -16.71 -4.04 30.38
CA LEU A 115 -16.81 -5.47 30.11
C LEU A 115 -16.15 -5.85 28.77
N CYS A 116 -16.35 -5.03 27.74
CA CYS A 116 -15.89 -5.34 26.39
C CYS A 116 -14.41 -4.99 26.17
N GLU A 117 -13.93 -3.89 26.74
CA GLU A 117 -12.58 -3.36 26.49
C GLU A 117 -11.46 -4.36 26.84
N PRO A 118 -11.49 -5.09 27.97
CA PRO A 118 -10.45 -6.09 28.26
C PRO A 118 -10.40 -7.19 27.20
N ILE A 119 -11.57 -7.68 26.76
CA ILE A 119 -11.71 -8.73 25.75
C ILE A 119 -11.19 -8.23 24.40
N THR A 120 -11.60 -7.02 24.00
CA THR A 120 -11.17 -6.39 22.76
C THR A 120 -9.66 -6.09 22.77
N THR A 121 -9.13 -5.63 23.89
CA THR A 121 -7.69 -5.37 24.07
C THR A 121 -6.89 -6.66 23.98
N GLU A 122 -7.35 -7.74 24.60
CA GLU A 122 -6.70 -9.06 24.51
C GLU A 122 -6.72 -9.59 23.07
N LEU A 123 -7.87 -9.49 22.39
CA LEU A 123 -8.01 -9.87 20.99
C LEU A 123 -7.03 -9.10 20.08
N PHE A 124 -7.01 -7.76 20.18
CA PHE A 124 -6.07 -6.96 19.41
C PHE A 124 -4.62 -7.24 19.79
N SER A 125 -4.31 -7.41 21.07
CA SER A 125 -2.94 -7.76 21.51
C SER A 125 -2.45 -9.07 20.93
N THR A 126 -3.36 -9.99 20.61
CA THR A 126 -3.06 -11.27 19.96
C THR A 126 -2.85 -11.08 18.46
N ILE A 127 -3.78 -10.40 17.78
CA ILE A 127 -3.72 -10.13 16.33
C ILE A 127 -2.51 -9.27 15.97
N LEU A 128 -2.19 -8.26 16.78
CA LEU A 128 -1.07 -7.35 16.54
C LEU A 128 0.30 -8.00 16.74
N LYS A 129 0.35 -9.24 17.25
CA LYS A 129 1.56 -10.08 17.30
C LYS A 129 1.71 -10.98 16.08
N THR A 130 0.80 -10.91 15.10
CA THR A 130 0.86 -11.70 13.86
C THR A 130 1.08 -10.84 12.61
N ASN A 131 1.43 -11.46 11.48
CA ASN A 131 1.61 -10.79 10.20
C ASN A 131 0.36 -9.96 9.78
N ALA A 132 -0.82 -10.33 10.26
CA ALA A 132 -2.04 -9.54 10.10
C ALA A 132 -1.93 -8.14 10.72
N GLY A 133 -1.29 -7.99 11.89
CA GLY A 133 -1.04 -6.69 12.50
C GLY A 133 -0.15 -5.80 11.63
N ILE A 134 0.90 -6.36 11.02
CA ILE A 134 1.76 -5.63 10.08
C ILE A 134 0.98 -5.17 8.86
N GLN A 135 0.20 -6.07 8.26
CA GLN A 135 -0.63 -5.72 7.11
C GLN A 135 -1.69 -4.67 7.45
N LEU A 136 -2.31 -4.75 8.63
CA LEU A 136 -3.22 -3.72 9.11
C LEU A 136 -2.53 -2.35 9.20
N SER A 137 -1.32 -2.30 9.76
CA SER A 137 -0.52 -1.06 9.82
C SER A 137 -0.16 -0.54 8.42
N LYS A 138 0.19 -1.42 7.47
CA LYS A 138 0.42 -1.03 6.07
C LYS A 138 -0.82 -0.46 5.41
N LEU A 139 -1.96 -1.12 5.55
CA LEU A 139 -3.23 -0.68 4.99
C LEU A 139 -3.66 0.66 5.59
N ASN A 140 -3.61 0.81 6.92
CA ASN A 140 -3.93 2.06 7.59
C ASN A 140 -3.05 3.21 7.07
N ASN A 141 -1.74 3.00 6.98
CA ASN A 141 -0.79 3.97 6.44
C ASN A 141 -1.03 4.32 4.96
N THR A 142 -1.40 3.32 4.15
CA THR A 142 -1.67 3.47 2.71
C THR A 142 -2.96 4.24 2.49
N TYR A 143 -4.05 3.86 3.16
CA TYR A 143 -5.34 4.54 3.06
C TYR A 143 -5.31 5.93 3.69
N SER A 144 -4.56 6.12 4.77
CA SER A 144 -4.33 7.45 5.35
C SER A 144 -3.59 8.37 4.38
N ARG A 145 -2.63 7.87 3.59
CA ARG A 145 -1.95 8.67 2.55
C ARG A 145 -2.82 8.91 1.32
N LEU A 146 -3.55 7.88 0.88
CA LEU A 146 -4.56 8.04 -0.17
C LEU A 146 -5.56 9.12 0.24
N GLY A 147 -6.12 9.02 1.46
CA GLY A 147 -7.10 9.90 2.10
C GLY A 147 -6.58 11.30 2.43
N GLY A 148 -5.38 11.42 3.00
CA GLY A 148 -4.74 12.68 3.33
C GLY A 148 -4.38 13.50 2.09
N ALA A 149 -4.08 12.82 0.98
CA ALA A 149 -3.94 13.49 -0.30
C ALA A 149 -5.25 14.20 -0.76
N TYR A 150 -6.44 13.80 -0.26
CA TYR A 150 -7.72 14.49 -0.52
C TYR A 150 -7.82 15.84 0.20
N ASN A 151 -7.22 15.98 1.39
CA ASN A 151 -7.43 17.14 2.26
C ASN A 151 -6.41 18.27 2.05
N ASN A 152 -5.29 18.02 1.34
CA ASN A 152 -4.26 19.03 1.10
C ASN A 152 -4.65 20.12 0.08
N GLY A 153 -5.83 20.03 -0.53
CA GLY A 153 -6.33 21.03 -1.49
C GLY A 153 -6.55 22.43 -0.91
N GLU A 154 -6.73 22.55 0.41
CA GLU A 154 -6.87 23.84 1.08
C GLU A 154 -5.51 24.54 1.31
N ILE A 155 -4.44 23.78 1.54
CA ILE A 155 -3.12 24.33 1.89
C ILE A 155 -2.27 24.64 0.64
N TYR A 156 -2.41 23.84 -0.41
CA TYR A 156 -1.55 23.90 -1.60
C TYR A 156 -2.34 24.13 -2.91
N GLY A 157 -3.64 24.39 -2.82
CA GLY A 157 -4.52 24.69 -3.96
C GLY A 157 -5.08 23.46 -4.69
N LYS A 158 -6.09 23.71 -5.55
CA LYS A 158 -6.85 22.68 -6.30
C LYS A 158 -6.03 21.87 -7.32
N GLU A 159 -4.74 22.18 -7.49
CA GLU A 159 -3.90 21.64 -8.55
C GLU A 159 -3.25 20.30 -8.20
N ILE A 160 -3.07 19.97 -6.91
CA ILE A 160 -2.43 18.70 -6.50
C ILE A 160 -3.19 17.47 -7.01
N PHE A 161 -4.53 17.54 -7.07
CA PHE A 161 -5.37 16.42 -7.51
C PHE A 161 -5.17 16.03 -8.98
N LYS A 162 -4.58 16.93 -9.77
CA LYS A 162 -4.29 16.71 -11.19
C LYS A 162 -2.98 15.93 -11.40
N ASN A 163 -2.22 15.68 -10.34
CA ASN A 163 -0.90 15.06 -10.44
C ASN A 163 -0.93 13.58 -10.04
N VAL A 164 -0.07 12.81 -10.71
CA VAL A 164 0.34 11.48 -10.26
C VAL A 164 1.06 11.64 -8.93
N ALA A 165 0.75 10.79 -7.96
CA ALA A 165 1.39 10.80 -6.65
C ALA A 165 2.05 9.46 -6.38
N ILE A 166 3.24 9.47 -5.78
CA ILE A 166 3.97 8.27 -5.39
C ILE A 166 4.25 8.34 -3.90
N PHE A 167 3.93 7.27 -3.19
CA PHE A 167 4.20 7.18 -1.76
C PHE A 167 4.51 5.75 -1.34
N PRO A 168 5.32 5.56 -0.30
CA PRO A 168 5.78 4.24 0.11
C PRO A 168 4.67 3.42 0.79
N LEU A 169 4.75 2.09 0.63
CA LEU A 169 4.00 1.10 1.39
C LEU A 169 4.72 0.85 2.72
N ILE A 170 4.24 1.47 3.78
CA ILE A 170 4.91 1.48 5.09
C ILE A 170 4.04 0.84 6.16
N ALA A 171 4.62 -0.07 6.94
CA ALA A 171 4.11 -0.43 8.26
C ALA A 171 4.85 0.41 9.31
N THR A 172 4.11 1.06 10.20
CA THR A 172 4.68 1.81 11.33
C THR A 172 4.45 1.01 12.61
N LEU A 173 5.52 0.79 13.38
CA LEU A 173 5.49 0.04 14.63
C LEU A 173 6.10 0.88 15.74
N SER A 174 5.58 0.75 16.95
CA SER A 174 6.10 1.45 18.13
C SER A 174 6.72 0.47 19.13
N SER A 175 7.86 0.85 19.71
CA SER A 175 8.52 0.17 20.83
C SER A 175 7.93 0.56 22.18
N THR A 176 7.27 1.73 22.26
CA THR A 176 6.64 2.15 23.51
C THR A 176 5.52 1.20 23.87
N ASN A 177 5.46 0.90 25.17
CA ASN A 177 4.27 0.34 25.78
C ASN A 177 3.07 1.20 25.30
N PRO A 178 2.00 0.62 24.74
CA PRO A 178 0.84 1.39 24.24
C PRO A 178 0.21 2.31 25.30
N PHE A 179 0.54 2.11 26.57
CA PHE A 179 0.10 2.92 27.70
C PHE A 179 1.02 4.14 28.01
N GLU A 180 2.18 4.26 27.36
CA GLU A 180 3.08 5.40 27.48
C GLU A 180 2.89 6.36 26.31
N LYS A 181 2.78 7.66 26.60
CA LYS A 181 2.75 8.67 25.54
C LYS A 181 4.06 8.59 24.75
N PRO A 182 4.02 8.49 23.41
CA PRO A 182 5.22 8.49 22.60
C PRO A 182 5.99 9.78 22.89
N GLY A 183 7.16 9.63 23.50
CA GLY A 183 7.98 10.74 23.97
C GLY A 183 8.92 11.25 22.88
N ASN A 184 9.38 10.38 21.98
CA ASN A 184 10.34 10.70 20.94
C ASN A 184 10.12 9.87 19.65
N ASP A 185 10.56 10.41 18.50
CA ASP A 185 10.55 9.70 17.20
C ASP A 185 11.43 8.43 17.20
N SER A 186 12.38 8.32 18.14
CA SER A 186 13.23 7.12 18.33
C SER A 186 12.45 5.86 18.69
N ASP A 187 11.20 6.00 19.12
CA ASP A 187 10.38 4.90 19.60
C ASP A 187 9.70 4.14 18.44
N TRP A 188 9.78 4.66 17.22
CA TRP A 188 9.07 4.14 16.06
C TRP A 188 10.02 3.57 15.01
N ILE A 189 9.65 2.41 14.45
CA ILE A 189 10.28 1.87 13.25
C ILE A 189 9.30 1.84 12.10
N ARG A 190 9.83 1.98 10.88
CA ARG A 190 9.07 1.94 9.64
C ARG A 190 9.59 0.80 8.77
N LEU A 191 8.72 -0.15 8.47
CA LEU A 191 9.01 -1.23 7.53
C LEU A 191 8.47 -0.83 6.17
N ILE A 192 9.35 -0.73 5.18
CA ILE A 192 9.00 -0.39 3.80
C ILE A 192 8.96 -1.69 3.01
N SER A 193 7.86 -1.96 2.30
CA SER A 193 7.75 -3.14 1.42
C SER A 193 7.47 -2.78 -0.03
N GLY A 194 7.62 -1.53 -0.43
CA GLY A 194 7.32 -1.07 -1.78
C GLY A 194 6.77 0.33 -1.82
N PHE A 195 6.04 0.65 -2.90
CA PHE A 195 5.38 1.94 -3.09
C PHE A 195 4.12 1.82 -3.94
N VAL A 196 3.30 2.86 -3.87
CA VAL A 196 2.07 3.01 -4.64
C VAL A 196 2.24 4.20 -5.56
N ILE A 197 1.91 4.01 -6.84
CA ILE A 197 1.73 5.07 -7.82
C ILE A 197 0.24 5.28 -8.01
N ARG A 198 -0.26 6.47 -7.66
CA ARG A 198 -1.66 6.84 -7.77
C ARG A 198 -1.87 7.77 -8.96
N ALA A 199 -2.89 7.51 -9.77
CA ALA A 199 -3.31 8.40 -10.84
C ALA A 199 -3.81 9.77 -10.31
N PRO A 200 -3.86 10.81 -11.17
CA PRO A 200 -4.69 11.98 -10.97
C PRO A 200 -6.14 11.57 -10.75
N TYR A 201 -6.87 12.32 -9.93
CA TYR A 201 -8.23 11.94 -9.58
C TYR A 201 -9.10 13.16 -9.28
N HIS A 202 -10.39 13.00 -9.57
CA HIS A 202 -11.44 13.95 -9.23
C HIS A 202 -12.63 13.20 -8.64
N ALA A 203 -12.36 12.38 -7.63
CA ALA A 203 -13.39 11.62 -6.93
C ALA A 203 -14.30 12.58 -6.15
N LYS A 204 -15.52 12.78 -6.65
CA LYS A 204 -16.57 13.61 -6.04
C LYS A 204 -17.56 12.75 -5.25
N ARG A 205 -17.70 11.48 -5.63
CA ARG A 205 -18.61 10.52 -5.00
C ARG A 205 -17.80 9.42 -4.29
N PRO A 206 -18.34 8.82 -3.22
CA PRO A 206 -17.72 7.68 -2.56
C PRO A 206 -17.50 6.47 -3.47
N THR A 207 -18.25 6.38 -4.58
CA THR A 207 -18.17 5.29 -5.56
C THR A 207 -17.19 5.57 -6.70
N ASP A 208 -16.62 6.78 -6.77
CA ASP A 208 -15.65 7.12 -7.82
C ASP A 208 -14.36 6.32 -7.60
N ARG A 209 -13.83 5.75 -8.69
CA ARG A 209 -12.66 4.89 -8.64
C ARG A 209 -11.39 5.70 -8.88
N ILE A 210 -10.33 5.35 -8.16
CA ILE A 210 -8.98 5.86 -8.37
C ILE A 210 -8.11 4.71 -8.82
N MET A 211 -7.42 4.88 -9.94
CA MET A 211 -6.47 3.91 -10.43
C MET A 211 -5.15 4.04 -9.66
N ILE A 212 -4.63 2.90 -9.21
CA ILE A 212 -3.33 2.80 -8.56
C ILE A 212 -2.53 1.65 -9.18
N ILE A 213 -1.21 1.78 -9.14
CA ILE A 213 -0.25 0.71 -9.39
C ILE A 213 0.49 0.50 -8.07
N THR A 214 0.58 -0.74 -7.61
CA THR A 214 1.41 -1.10 -6.47
C THR A 214 2.66 -1.81 -6.97
N VAL A 215 3.81 -1.45 -6.42
CA VAL A 215 5.08 -2.14 -6.64
C VAL A 215 5.53 -2.63 -5.28
N GLU A 216 5.60 -3.95 -5.12
CA GLU A 216 5.87 -4.59 -3.84
C GLU A 216 7.14 -5.43 -3.91
N LEU A 217 7.95 -5.31 -2.86
CA LEU A 217 9.15 -6.10 -2.65
C LEU A 217 8.75 -7.35 -1.88
N MET A 218 9.08 -8.51 -2.44
CA MET A 218 8.79 -9.81 -1.83
C MET A 218 10.05 -10.67 -1.80
N PRO A 219 10.22 -11.53 -0.78
CA PRO A 219 11.33 -12.47 -0.75
C PRO A 219 11.19 -13.47 -1.88
N ARG A 220 12.31 -13.81 -2.53
CA ARG A 220 12.37 -14.81 -3.58
C ARG A 220 12.33 -16.21 -2.96
N THR A 221 11.14 -16.76 -2.78
CA THR A 221 10.93 -18.16 -2.38
C THR A 221 9.99 -18.85 -3.37
N ASP A 222 10.12 -20.16 -3.52
CA ASP A 222 9.32 -20.95 -4.47
C ASP A 222 7.81 -20.77 -4.21
N GLU A 223 7.42 -20.62 -2.95
CA GLU A 223 6.03 -20.43 -2.54
C GLU A 223 5.52 -19.04 -2.95
N VAL A 224 6.30 -17.98 -2.71
CA VAL A 224 5.95 -16.61 -3.09
C VAL A 224 5.83 -16.50 -4.60
N THR A 225 6.81 -17.04 -5.33
CA THR A 225 6.82 -17.06 -6.78
C THR A 225 5.60 -17.80 -7.33
N SER A 226 5.28 -18.98 -6.79
CA SER A 226 4.10 -19.77 -7.17
C SER A 226 2.79 -19.02 -6.91
N LEU A 227 2.69 -18.34 -5.77
CA LEU A 227 1.53 -17.51 -5.41
C LEU A 227 1.34 -16.35 -6.40
N ILE A 228 2.42 -15.64 -6.73
CA ILE A 228 2.32 -14.48 -7.62
C ILE A 228 1.92 -14.91 -9.03
N TYR A 229 2.52 -15.98 -9.57
CA TYR A 229 2.11 -16.51 -10.88
C TYR A 229 0.65 -16.99 -10.90
N TYR A 230 0.12 -17.44 -9.76
CA TYR A 230 -1.28 -17.81 -9.65
C TYR A 230 -2.22 -16.60 -9.64
N ILE A 231 -1.80 -15.49 -9.01
CA ILE A 231 -2.53 -14.23 -9.02
C ILE A 231 -2.36 -13.62 -10.43
N ASN A 232 -3.28 -13.99 -11.33
CA ASN A 232 -3.35 -13.71 -12.78
C ASN A 232 -3.21 -12.24 -13.25
N ASN A 233 -2.84 -11.30 -12.37
CA ASN A 233 -2.83 -9.85 -12.62
C ASN A 233 -1.54 -9.13 -12.21
N ALA A 234 -0.46 -9.84 -11.85
CA ALA A 234 0.82 -9.22 -11.48
C ALA A 234 1.90 -9.43 -12.55
N LEU A 235 2.79 -8.45 -12.70
CA LEU A 235 4.09 -8.64 -13.35
C LEU A 235 5.13 -8.96 -12.29
N VAL A 236 6.02 -9.91 -12.58
CA VAL A 236 7.08 -10.32 -11.68
C VAL A 236 8.42 -9.97 -12.30
N TYR A 237 9.28 -9.36 -11.51
CA TYR A 237 10.68 -9.16 -11.85
C TYR A 237 11.53 -9.74 -10.75
N GLU A 238 12.32 -10.73 -11.14
CA GLU A 238 13.20 -11.46 -10.25
C GLU A 238 14.60 -10.89 -10.39
N THR A 239 15.18 -10.46 -9.27
CA THR A 239 16.57 -10.04 -9.20
C THR A 239 17.22 -10.57 -7.93
N ASP A 240 18.45 -11.07 -8.06
CA ASP A 240 19.29 -11.47 -6.94
C ASP A 240 20.12 -10.28 -6.41
N GLU A 241 20.15 -9.16 -7.15
CA GLU A 241 20.93 -7.97 -6.82
C GLU A 241 20.11 -6.94 -6.04
N PHE A 242 19.55 -7.31 -4.89
CA PHE A 242 19.01 -6.29 -3.99
C PHE A 242 20.15 -5.64 -3.20
N ARG A 243 20.76 -4.60 -3.79
CA ARG A 243 21.71 -3.75 -3.09
C ARG A 243 20.94 -3.01 -2.00
N TYR A 244 21.06 -3.45 -0.76
CA TYR A 244 20.84 -2.57 0.39
C TYR A 244 21.71 -1.33 0.16
N SER A 245 21.10 -0.23 -0.27
CA SER A 245 21.80 1.05 -0.18
C SER A 245 21.97 1.28 1.31
N ASN A 246 23.21 1.12 1.79
CA ASN A 246 23.61 1.41 3.16
C ASN A 246 23.44 2.91 3.51
N HIS A 247 22.48 3.63 2.95
CA HIS A 247 22.21 5.01 3.31
C HIS A 247 21.60 5.17 4.71
N THR A 248 21.21 4.08 5.37
CA THR A 248 20.94 4.06 6.81
C THR A 248 22.20 3.93 7.68
N SER A 249 23.39 3.68 7.11
CA SER A 249 24.65 3.57 7.89
C SER A 249 25.16 4.90 8.46
N LYS A 250 24.50 6.04 8.15
CA LYS A 250 24.68 7.29 8.91
C LYS A 250 23.67 7.51 10.05
N CYS A 251 22.62 6.69 10.13
CA CYS A 251 21.63 6.77 11.22
C CYS A 251 21.67 5.59 12.19
N TYR A 252 22.41 4.51 11.87
CA TYR A 252 22.51 3.28 12.68
C TYR A 252 23.94 2.88 13.05
N ASN A 253 24.91 3.79 12.94
CA ASN A 253 26.20 3.59 13.60
C ASN A 253 26.11 4.12 15.03
N GLU A 254 25.57 3.30 15.93
CA GLU A 254 26.11 3.05 17.26
C GLU A 254 25.22 2.04 18.01
N ARG A 255 25.77 0.83 18.22
CA ARG A 255 25.28 -0.27 19.07
C ARG A 255 24.08 -1.05 18.49
N GLY A 256 24.15 -2.34 18.18
CA GLY A 256 25.12 -3.39 18.41
C GLY A 256 24.39 -4.73 18.29
N SER A 257 25.03 -5.69 17.61
CA SER A 257 24.92 -7.15 17.85
C SER A 257 23.61 -7.89 17.53
N TYR A 258 23.66 -8.69 16.43
CA TYR A 258 23.17 -10.08 16.18
C TYR A 258 21.73 -10.47 16.61
N ILE A 259 20.92 -11.21 15.87
CA ILE A 259 21.09 -12.37 14.94
C ILE A 259 20.07 -12.24 13.81
#